data_AF-A0A1C5JGL8-F1
#
_entry.id   AF-A0A1C5JGL8-F1
#
_cell.length_a   1.000
_cell.length_b   1.000
_cell.length_c   1.000
_cell.angle_alpha   90.00
_cell.angle_beta   90.00
_cell.angle_gamma   90.00
#
_symmetry.space_group_name_H-M   'P 1'
#
loop_
_entity.id
_entity.type
_entity.pdbx_description
1 polymer ?
#
loop_
_entity_poly.entity_id
_entity_poly.type
_entity_poly.pdbx_seq_one_letter_code
_entity_poly.pdbx_strand_id
1 'polypeptide(L)' 'MVNDTTRLLGLDGLVAERVELDATGVPVVHLATGCEQARCCPQCGQRAVRIKQWTTTRPRDLPVGGRPVRLRWRKRRW' A
#
# COMPACT_ATOMS: atom_id res chain seq x y z
N MET A 1 4.17 15.37 -5.09
CA MET A 1 4.99 14.43 -5.88
C MET A 1 4.13 13.22 -6.17
N VAL A 2 3.60 13.11 -7.39
CA VAL A 2 2.76 11.97 -7.79
C VAL A 2 3.69 10.78 -7.99
N ASN A 3 3.54 9.73 -7.19
CA ASN A 3 4.37 8.53 -7.33
C ASN A 3 3.86 7.64 -8.48
N ASP A 4 4.71 6.71 -8.93
CA ASP A 4 4.36 5.79 -10.03
C ASP A 4 3.15 4.91 -9.72
N THR A 5 2.91 4.62 -8.44
CA THR A 5 1.72 3.86 -8.00
C THR A 5 0.43 4.63 -8.30
N THR A 6 0.42 5.94 -8.09
CA THR A 6 -0.72 6.80 -8.42
C THR A 6 -0.92 6.88 -9.94
N ARG A 7 0.17 7.02 -10.71
CA ARG A 7 0.10 7.11 -12.18
C ARG A 7 -0.38 5.82 -12.83
N LEU A 8 0.09 4.67 -12.35
CA LEU A 8 -0.19 3.37 -12.96
C LEU A 8 -1.47 2.73 -12.45
N LEU A 9 -1.80 2.91 -11.17
CA LEU A 9 -2.90 2.21 -10.50
C LEU A 9 -4.04 3.15 -10.06
N GLY A 10 -3.87 4.47 -10.14
CA GLY A 10 -4.84 5.43 -9.61
C GLY A 10 -4.95 5.44 -8.08
N LEU A 11 -3.96 4.85 -7.39
CA LEU A 11 -3.98 4.69 -5.93
C LEU A 11 -3.15 5.78 -5.25
N ASP A 12 -3.80 6.89 -4.90
CA ASP A 12 -3.14 7.99 -4.19
C ASP A 12 -2.77 7.62 -2.75
N GLY A 13 -1.65 8.16 -2.27
CA GLY A 13 -1.13 7.92 -0.92
C GLY A 13 -0.56 6.51 -0.67
N LEU A 14 -0.61 5.62 -1.65
CA LEU A 14 -0.04 4.27 -1.60
C LEU A 14 1.22 4.18 -2.45
N VAL A 15 2.18 3.34 -2.02
CA VAL A 15 3.42 3.06 -2.73
C VAL A 15 3.50 1.55 -2.97
N ALA A 16 3.79 1.14 -4.20
CA ALA A 16 4.17 -0.23 -4.52
C ALA A 16 5.60 -0.49 -4.02
N GLU A 17 5.74 -1.37 -3.03
CA GLU A 17 7.04 -1.77 -2.47
C GLU A 17 7.65 -2.94 -3.23
N ARG A 18 6.80 -3.87 -3.69
CA ARG A 18 7.23 -5.09 -4.40
C ARG A 18 6.10 -5.60 -5.29
N VAL A 19 6.46 -6.20 -6.41
CA VAL A 19 5.57 -6.97 -7.26
C VAL A 19 6.13 -8.38 -7.41
N GLU A 20 5.30 -9.39 -7.20
CA GLU A 20 5.63 -10.80 -7.41
C GLU A 20 4.52 -11.48 -8.22
N LEU A 21 4.81 -12.63 -8.83
CA LEU A 21 3.76 -13.44 -9.46
C LEU A 21 3.28 -14.50 -8.48
N ASP A 22 1.98 -14.73 -8.41
CA ASP A 22 1.45 -15.89 -7.69
C ASP A 22 1.64 -17.19 -8.48
N ALA A 23 1.24 -18.32 -7.89
CA ALA A 23 1.36 -19.65 -8.52
C ALA A 23 0.60 -19.79 -9.85
N THR A 24 -0.35 -18.88 -10.14
CA THR A 24 -1.13 -18.84 -11.38
C THR A 24 -0.60 -17.80 -12.37
N GLY A 25 0.52 -17.15 -12.06
CA GLY A 25 1.12 -16.10 -12.88
C GLY A 25 0.41 -14.74 -12.78
N VAL A 26 -0.47 -14.55 -11.79
CA VAL A 26 -1.15 -13.28 -11.56
C VAL A 26 -0.25 -12.36 -10.74
N PRO A 27 0.00 -11.11 -11.17
CA PRO A 27 0.77 -10.14 -10.40
C PRO A 27 0.11 -9.83 -9.06
N VAL A 28 0.92 -9.89 -7.99
CA VAL A 28 0.58 -9.49 -6.63
C VAL A 28 1.42 -8.27 -6.29
N VAL A 29 0.76 -7.12 -6.13
CA VAL A 29 1.40 -5.86 -5.76
C VAL A 29 1.31 -5.68 -4.25
N HIS A 30 2.47 -5.64 -3.60
CA HIS A 30 2.60 -5.30 -2.19
C HIS A 30 2.66 -3.79 -2.05
N LEU A 31 1.66 -3.23 -1.37
CA LEU A 31 1.49 -1.80 -1.17
C LEU A 31 1.79 -1.42 0.28
N ALA A 32 2.31 -0.22 0.48
CA ALA A 32 2.41 0.45 1.77
C ALA A 32 1.84 1.87 1.71
N THR A 33 1.52 2.42 2.88
CA THR A 33 1.19 3.85 3.00
C THR A 33 2.45 4.68 2.83
N GLY A 34 2.46 5.57 1.84
CA GLY A 34 3.60 6.44 1.50
C GLY A 34 3.72 7.70 2.35
N CYS A 35 2.66 8.09 3.06
CA CYS A 35 2.66 9.28 3.88
C CYS A 35 3.40 9.04 5.21
N GLU A 36 4.56 9.69 5.40
CA GLU A 36 5.32 9.61 6.66
C GLU A 36 4.59 10.24 7.85
N GLN A 37 3.71 11.22 7.60
CA GLN A 37 2.88 11.85 8.63
C GLN A 37 1.83 10.89 9.20
N ALA A 38 1.57 9.74 8.56
CA ALA A 38 0.69 8.70 9.10
C ALA A 38 1.20 8.10 10.43
N ARG A 39 2.44 8.40 10.82
CA ARG A 39 3.05 8.04 12.11
C ARG A 39 2.72 9.03 13.25
N CYS A 40 2.17 10.19 12.92
CA CYS A 40 1.80 11.22 13.89
C CYS A 40 0.37 11.02 14.37
N CYS A 41 0.14 11.18 15.68
CA CYS A 41 -1.20 11.17 16.23
C CYS A 41 -1.99 12.37 15.67
N PRO A 42 -3.18 12.17 15.08
CA PRO A 42 -3.97 13.28 14.55
C PRO A 42 -4.50 14.23 15.65
N GLN A 43 -4.52 13.79 16.91
CA GLN A 43 -5.02 14.59 18.03
C GLN A 43 -3.94 15.45 18.70
N CYS A 44 -2.71 14.96 18.86
CA CYS A 44 -1.64 15.67 19.58
C CYS A 44 -0.36 15.90 18.78
N GLY A 45 -0.30 15.45 17.52
CA GLY A 45 0.87 15.61 16.65
C GLY A 45 2.08 14.73 17.00
N GLN A 46 2.08 14.07 18.17
CA GLN A 46 3.22 13.28 18.62
C GLN A 46 3.51 12.12 17.66
N ARG A 47 4.79 11.97 17.30
CA ARG A 47 5.25 10.90 16.40
C ARG A 47 5.47 9.62 17.19
N ALA A 48 4.78 8.54 16.84
CA ALA A 48 4.98 7.24 17.48
C ALA A 48 6.42 6.76 17.28
N VAL A 49 7.11 6.30 18.33
CA VAL A 49 8.52 5.83 18.20
C VAL A 49 8.62 4.34 17.81
N ARG A 50 7.53 3.58 17.94
CA ARG A 50 7.48 2.16 17.59
C ARG A 50 6.20 1.80 16.84
N ILE A 51 6.23 0.69 16.10
CA ILE A 51 5.04 0.09 15.48
C ILE A 51 4.33 -0.75 16.55
N LYS A 52 3.01 -0.59 16.69
CA LYS A 52 2.19 -1.41 17.59
C LYS A 52 1.79 -2.73 16.93
N GLN A 53 1.42 -2.67 15.66
CA GLN A 53 0.93 -3.84 14.92
C GLN A 53 1.11 -3.68 13.41
N TRP A 54 1.20 -4.80 12.71
CA TRP A 54 1.06 -4.89 11.26
C TRP A 54 -0.31 -5.46 10.89
N THR A 55 -0.96 -4.86 9.89
CA THR A 55 -2.24 -5.35 9.35
C THR A 55 -2.15 -5.40 7.83
N THR A 56 -2.55 -6.53 7.23
CA THR A 56 -2.64 -6.65 5.77
C THR A 56 -4.10 -6.59 5.35
N THR A 57 -4.43 -5.67 4.44
CA THR A 57 -5.73 -5.63 3.77
C THR A 57 -5.58 -5.98 2.30
N ARG A 58 -6.62 -6.58 1.73
CA ARG A 58 -6.70 -6.90 0.30
C ARG A 58 -7.84 -6.09 -0.30
N PRO A 59 -7.58 -4.84 -0.76
CA PRO A 59 -8.56 -4.08 -1.53
C PRO A 59 -9.03 -4.90 -2.72
N ARG A 60 -10.21 -4.57 -3.27
CA ARG A 60 -10.67 -5.23 -4.49
C ARG A 60 -9.60 -5.09 -5.57
N ASP A 61 -9.27 -6.20 -6.17
CA ASP A 61 -8.27 -6.32 -7.22
C ASP A 61 -8.63 -5.38 -8.39
N LEU A 62 -7.63 -4.64 -8.89
CA LEU A 62 -7.78 -3.68 -9.99
C LEU A 62 -7.27 -4.34 -11.28
N PRO A 63 -8.05 -4.39 -12.37
CA PRO A 63 -7.49 -4.77 -13.65
C PRO A 63 -6.51 -3.68 -14.13
N VAL A 64 -5.27 -4.07 -14.42
CA VAL A 64 -4.23 -3.16 -14.96
C VAL A 64 -3.89 -3.63 -16.37
N GLY A 65 -4.13 -2.79 -17.37
CA GLY A 65 -3.87 -3.14 -18.78
C GLY A 65 -4.61 -4.40 -19.25
N GLY A 66 -5.83 -4.63 -18.76
CA GLY A 66 -6.65 -5.80 -19.11
C GLY A 66 -6.26 -7.12 -18.41
N ARG A 67 -5.28 -7.09 -17.49
CA ARG A 67 -4.85 -8.28 -16.74
C ARG A 67 -5.30 -8.16 -15.27
N PRO A 68 -5.71 -9.28 -14.63
CA PRO A 68 -6.02 -9.26 -13.21
C PRO A 68 -4.75 -8.93 -12.41
N VAL A 69 -4.87 -8.09 -11.39
CA VAL A 69 -3.79 -7.77 -10.44
C VAL A 69 -4.32 -7.83 -9.03
N ARG A 70 -3.62 -8.58 -8.18
CA ARG A 70 -3.97 -8.71 -6.76
C ARG A 70 -3.29 -7.65 -5.93
N LEU A 71 -4.04 -6.99 -5.04
CA LEU A 71 -3.48 -5.96 -4.17
C LEU A 71 -3.30 -6.48 -2.73
N ARG A 72 -2.10 -6.32 -2.18
CA ARG A 72 -1.80 -6.61 -0.77
C ARG A 72 -1.28 -5.36 -0.08
N TRP A 73 -2.14 -4.68 0.65
CA TRP A 73 -1.76 -3.47 1.38
C TRP A 73 -1.34 -3.80 2.81
N ARG A 74 -0.04 -3.71 3.06
CA ARG A 74 0.55 -3.86 4.39
C ARG A 74 0.58 -2.50 5.10
N LYS A 75 -0.21 -2.40 6.17
CA LYS A 75 -0.37 -1.20 7.00
C LYS A 75 0.34 -1.34 8.33
N ARG A 76 0.93 -0.24 8.77
CA ARG A 76 1.51 -0.06 10.11
C ARG A 76 0.45 0.59 11.00
N ARG A 77 0.16 0.00 12.15
CA ARG A 77 -0.55 0.66 13.25
C ARG A 77 0.50 1.23 14.19
N TRP A 78 0.47 2.55 14.34
CA TRP A 78 1.40 3.34 15.15
C TRP A 78 0.83 3.64 16.53
#